data_AF-A0A952HDT6-F1
#
_entry.id   AF-A0A952HDT6-F1
#
_cell.length_a   1.000
_cell.length_b   1.000
_cell.length_c   1.000
_cell.angle_alpha   90.00
_cell.angle_beta   90.00
_cell.angle_gamma   90.00
#
_symmetry.space_group_name_H-M   'P 1'
#
loop_
_entity.id
_entity.type
_entity.pdbx_description
1 polymer ?
#
loop_
_entity_poly.entity_id
_entity_poly.type
_entity_poly.pdbx_seq_one_letter_code
_entity_poly.pdbx_strand_id
1 'polypeptide(L)' 'MATATEHTRTPFAGPSLDEFEAARAIVARVAQPTPMESSRFLTDLLGAPVLLKCENL' A
#
# COMPACT_ATOMS: atom_id res chain seq x y z
N MET A 1 -6.55 -7.64 -39.65
CA MET A 1 -5.25 -7.88 -38.98
C MET A 1 -4.89 -6.65 -38.17
N ALA A 2 -4.30 -6.89 -37.00
CA ALA A 2 -3.78 -6.02 -35.94
C ALA A 2 -3.46 -4.55 -36.35
N THR A 3 -3.57 -3.56 -35.46
CA THR A 3 -2.69 -3.45 -34.28
C THR A 3 -3.27 -2.61 -33.15
N ALA A 4 -3.14 -3.14 -31.93
CA ALA A 4 -3.42 -2.45 -30.67
C ALA A 4 -2.40 -1.33 -30.42
N THR A 5 -2.88 -0.20 -29.90
CA THR A 5 -2.09 0.99 -29.55
C THR A 5 -1.16 0.70 -28.37
N GLU A 6 0.14 0.74 -28.64
CA GLU A 6 1.20 0.62 -27.64
C GLU A 6 1.16 1.83 -26.69
N HIS A 7 0.80 1.60 -25.43
CA HIS A 7 0.90 2.61 -24.38
C HIS A 7 2.32 2.59 -23.82
N THR A 8 3.21 3.41 -24.38
CA THR A 8 4.55 3.62 -23.81
C THR A 8 4.39 4.28 -22.44
N ARG A 9 4.45 3.48 -21.37
CA ARG A 9 4.54 3.99 -20.01
C ARG A 9 5.93 4.58 -19.80
N THR A 10 6.02 5.91 -19.81
CA THR A 10 7.21 6.63 -19.35
C THR A 10 7.54 6.15 -17.93
N PRO A 11 8.78 5.76 -17.62
CA PRO A 11 9.14 5.34 -16.26
C PRO A 11 8.98 6.52 -15.31
N PHE A 12 7.97 6.44 -14.44
CA PHE A 12 7.73 7.39 -13.36
C PHE A 12 8.44 6.88 -12.11
N ALA A 13 9.43 7.63 -11.64
CA ALA A 13 10.23 7.24 -10.46
C ALA A 13 9.42 7.21 -9.16
N GLY A 14 8.23 7.84 -9.14
CA GLY A 14 7.42 7.96 -7.94
C GLY A 14 7.86 9.11 -7.03
N PRO A 15 7.03 9.46 -6.02
CA PRO A 15 7.42 10.38 -4.96
C PRO A 15 8.57 9.80 -4.12
N SER A 16 9.40 10.69 -3.60
CA SER A 16 10.44 10.43 -2.62
C SER A 16 9.88 10.17 -1.22
N LEU A 17 10.71 9.61 -0.32
CA LEU A 17 10.32 9.38 1.08
C LEU A 17 9.92 10.67 1.79
N ASP A 18 10.66 11.76 1.60
CA ASP A 18 10.37 13.07 2.21
C ASP A 18 8.97 13.58 1.81
N GLU A 19 8.55 13.32 0.58
CA GLU A 19 7.20 13.67 0.11
C GLU A 19 6.12 12.83 0.79
N PHE A 20 6.36 11.55 1.07
CA PHE A 20 5.44 10.72 1.86
C PHE A 20 5.37 11.18 3.32
N GLU A 21 6.48 11.56 3.93
CA GLU A 21 6.52 12.07 5.30
C GLU A 21 5.78 13.42 5.42
N ALA A 22 5.97 14.31 4.44
CA ALA A 22 5.21 15.55 4.32
C ALA A 22 3.69 15.28 4.16
N ALA A 23 3.33 14.32 3.29
CA ALA A 23 1.94 13.92 3.09
C ALA A 23 1.31 13.34 4.38
N ARG A 24 2.06 12.52 5.13
CA ARG A 24 1.62 11.96 6.42
C ARG A 24 1.23 13.05 7.40
N ALA A 25 2.00 14.14 7.50
CA ALA A 25 1.69 15.25 8.40
C ALA A 25 0.35 15.93 8.05
N ILE A 26 0.02 16.02 6.76
CA ILE A 26 -1.23 16.62 6.28
C ILE A 26 -2.41 15.69 6.56
N VAL A 27 -2.28 14.41 6.20
CA VAL A 27 -3.34 13.39 6.26
C VAL A 27 -3.68 12.99 7.70
N ALA A 28 -2.68 12.93 8.59
CA ALA A 28 -2.87 12.56 10.00
C ALA A 28 -3.79 13.52 10.78
N ARG A 29 -4.09 14.71 10.24
CA ARG A 29 -5.06 15.65 10.83
C ARG A 29 -6.50 15.16 10.77
N VAL A 30 -6.81 14.25 9.85
CA VAL A 30 -8.18 13.76 9.60
C VAL A 30 -8.26 12.24 9.52
N ALA A 31 -7.18 11.56 9.15
CA ALA A 31 -7.16 10.11 9.07
C ALA A 31 -6.96 9.49 10.44
N GLN A 32 -7.77 8.49 10.75
CA GLN A 32 -7.54 7.59 11.88
C GLN A 32 -6.59 6.46 11.44
N PRO A 33 -5.49 6.20 12.14
CA PRO A 33 -4.63 5.05 11.83
C PRO A 33 -5.41 3.75 11.96
N THR A 34 -5.53 3.01 10.86
CA THR A 34 -6.20 1.70 10.89
C THR A 34 -5.33 0.67 11.62
N PRO A 35 -5.92 -0.24 12.40
CA PRO A 35 -5.18 -1.24 13.16
C PRO A 35 -4.31 -2.14 12.30
N MET A 36 -3.28 -2.72 12.93
CA MET A 36 -2.56 -3.87 12.41
C MET A 36 -2.85 -5.07 13.29
N GLU A 37 -3.52 -6.07 12.74
CA GLU A 37 -3.93 -7.26 13.48
C GLU A 37 -3.14 -8.48 13.03
N SER A 38 -2.82 -9.37 13.97
CA SER A 38 -2.21 -10.66 13.63
C SER A 38 -3.25 -11.66 13.14
N SER A 39 -2.95 -12.40 12.08
CA SER A 39 -3.80 -13.49 11.60
C SER A 39 -3.25 -14.85 12.01
N ARG A 40 -3.91 -15.52 12.98
CA ARG A 40 -3.56 -16.89 13.37
C ARG A 40 -3.68 -17.86 12.20
N PHE A 41 -4.82 -17.83 11.49
CA PHE A 41 -5.08 -18.73 10.37
C PHE A 41 -4.01 -18.65 9.27
N LEU A 42 -3.66 -17.43 8.84
CA LEU A 42 -2.65 -17.25 7.79
C LEU A 42 -1.24 -17.55 8.31
N THR A 43 -0.97 -17.28 9.58
CA THR A 43 0.30 -17.66 10.20
C THR A 43 0.48 -19.18 10.20
N ASP A 44 -0.54 -19.94 10.58
CA ASP A 44 -0.51 -21.40 10.57
C ASP A 44 -0.36 -21.95 9.14
N LEU A 45 -1.04 -21.34 8.18
CA LEU A 45 -1.01 -21.75 6.77
C LEU A 45 0.34 -21.48 6.09
N LEU A 46 0.95 -20.32 6.34
CA LEU A 46 2.17 -19.88 5.67
C LEU A 46 3.45 -20.21 6.46
N GLY A 47 3.32 -20.61 7.72
CA GLY A 47 4.45 -20.91 8.60
C GLY A 47 5.27 -19.69 9.02
N ALA A 48 4.72 -18.48 8.87
CA ALA A 48 5.36 -17.21 9.22
C ALA A 48 4.34 -16.20 9.76
N PRO A 49 4.73 -15.27 10.65
CA PRO A 49 3.80 -14.27 11.19
C PRO A 49 3.14 -13.43 10.09
N VAL A 50 1.81 -13.39 10.10
CA VAL A 50 1.04 -12.56 9.17
C VAL A 50 0.35 -11.43 9.92
N LEU A 51 0.64 -10.20 9.50
CA LEU A 51 0.00 -8.97 9.98
C LEU A 51 -0.89 -8.41 8.88
N LEU A 52 -2.13 -8.05 9.23
CA LEU A 52 -3.11 -7.47 8.34
C LEU A 52 -3.25 -5.98 8.66
N LYS A 53 -3.04 -5.13 7.65
CA LYS A 53 -3.38 -3.70 7.74
C LYS A 53 -4.85 -3.52 7.38
N CYS A 54 -5.67 -3.15 8.35
CA CYS A 54 -7.13 -3.09 8.21
C CYS A 54 -7.61 -1.79 7.55
N GLU A 55 -7.10 -1.41 6.38
CA GLU A 55 -7.51 -0.17 5.65
C GLU A 55 -8.97 -0.18 5.14
N ASN A 56 -9.70 -1.27 5.39
CA ASN A 56 -11.14 -1.37 5.15
C ASN A 56 -12.00 -0.79 6.29
N LEU A 57 -11.37 -0.29 7.35
CA LEU A 57 -11.98 0.38 8.51
C LEU A 57 -11.80 1.90 8.40
#